data_AF-A0A923XKV1-F1
#
_entry.id   AF-A0A923XKV1-F1
#
_cell.length_a   1.000
_cell.length_b   1.000
_cell.length_c   1.000
_cell.angle_alpha   90.00
_cell.angle_beta   90.00
_cell.angle_gamma   90.00
#
_symmetry.space_group_name_H-M   'P 1'
#
loop_
_entity.id
_entity.type
_entity.pdbx_description
1 polymer ?
#
loop_
_entity_poly.entity_id
_entity_poly.type
_entity_poly.pdbx_seq_one_letter_code
_entity_poly.pdbx_strand_id
1 'polypeptide(L)'
;DFAADARGYTWGAALEYIEDGWAVRAGRFIQPREPNGLPLDSRILRHYGDQIEVQRSHQLNGQAGIVRLLAYRNRAVMSRYRDALELAAPSSSQPDINAVRYGEQTKVGVGINLEQSLSTDVGLFGRAMWSDGKTETYAFTEIDRSLSAGISVRGPKWGRAQDSVGVALAYNGLSSVHRRYLAAGGLGFFVGDGQLNYRPEAILEAYYSIGLGKANSLALDWQHIRNPAYNADRGPVNVLGVRLHTEF
;
A
#
# COMPACT_ATOMS: atom_id res chain seq x y z
N ASP A 1 -6.18 -2.90 -1.10
CA ASP A 1 -6.07 -4.27 -1.64
C ASP A 1 -5.94 -4.22 -3.15
N PHE A 2 -4.89 -4.82 -3.67
CA PHE A 2 -4.81 -5.13 -5.11
C PHE A 2 -5.32 -6.55 -5.35
N ALA A 3 -5.84 -6.81 -6.55
CA ALA A 3 -6.51 -8.06 -6.87
C ALA A 3 -5.50 -9.16 -7.24
N ALA A 4 -5.03 -9.91 -6.24
CA ALA A 4 -4.09 -11.02 -6.44
C ALA A 4 -4.20 -12.07 -5.33
N ASP A 5 -3.69 -13.27 -5.61
CA ASP A 5 -3.49 -14.34 -4.64
C ASP A 5 -2.43 -13.98 -3.58
N ALA A 6 -2.29 -14.85 -2.58
CA ALA A 6 -1.30 -14.69 -1.50
C ALA A 6 0.17 -14.62 -1.97
N ARG A 7 0.46 -14.95 -3.24
CA ARG A 7 1.79 -14.88 -3.86
C ARG A 7 1.94 -13.66 -4.78
N GLY A 8 0.89 -12.88 -4.97
CA GLY A 8 0.87 -11.72 -5.86
C GLY A 8 0.48 -12.02 -7.31
N TYR A 9 -0.02 -13.22 -7.64
CA TYR A 9 -0.47 -13.57 -8.99
C TYR A 9 -1.97 -13.34 -9.18
N THR A 10 -2.36 -12.96 -10.40
CA THR A 10 -3.76 -12.79 -10.77
C THR A 10 -3.99 -13.05 -12.26
N TRP A 11 -5.26 -13.19 -12.64
CA TRP A 11 -5.71 -13.25 -14.02
C TRP A 11 -6.68 -12.11 -14.29
N GLY A 12 -6.59 -11.51 -15.47
CA GLY A 12 -7.43 -10.39 -15.83
C GLY A 12 -7.11 -9.85 -17.20
N ALA A 13 -7.65 -8.68 -17.48
CA ALA A 13 -7.32 -7.92 -18.68
C ALA A 13 -7.07 -6.47 -18.29
N ALA A 14 -6.12 -5.84 -18.98
CA ALA A 14 -5.85 -4.42 -18.89
C ALA A 14 -5.80 -3.81 -20.29
N LEU A 15 -6.28 -2.58 -20.41
CA LEU A 15 -6.17 -1.75 -21.59
C LEU A 15 -5.38 -0.50 -21.21
N GLU A 16 -4.48 -0.10 -22.09
CA GLU A 16 -3.65 1.08 -21.94
C GLU A 16 -3.77 1.94 -23.20
N TYR A 17 -3.99 3.23 -23.00
CA TYR A 17 -3.96 4.26 -24.02
C TYR A 17 -2.88 5.28 -23.69
N ILE A 18 -1.94 5.54 -24.60
CA ILE A 18 -0.84 6.48 -24.39
C ILE A 18 -0.80 7.47 -25.56
N GLU A 19 -0.88 8.75 -25.25
CA GLU A 19 -0.81 9.83 -26.24
C GLU A 19 -0.27 11.11 -25.60
N ASP A 20 0.71 11.76 -26.22
CA ASP A 20 1.19 13.11 -25.88
C ASP A 20 1.40 13.42 -24.39
N GLY A 21 2.07 12.50 -23.69
CA GLY A 21 2.37 12.62 -22.26
C GLY A 21 1.17 12.35 -21.36
N TRP A 22 0.08 11.81 -21.89
CA TRP A 22 -1.00 11.18 -21.14
C TRP A 22 -0.85 9.66 -21.22
N ALA A 23 -1.22 8.97 -20.15
CA ALA A 23 -1.55 7.56 -20.22
C ALA A 23 -2.81 7.28 -19.40
N VAL A 24 -3.73 6.50 -19.96
CA VAL A 24 -4.91 6.02 -19.26
C VAL A 24 -4.85 4.50 -19.26
N ARG A 25 -4.91 3.91 -18.06
CA ARG A 25 -4.91 2.47 -17.86
C ARG A 25 -6.20 2.08 -17.17
N ALA A 26 -6.85 1.04 -17.66
CA ALA A 26 -7.99 0.44 -16.99
C ALA A 26 -7.82 -1.07 -16.98
N GLY A 27 -8.18 -1.73 -15.89
CA GLY A 27 -8.06 -3.18 -15.79
C GLY A 27 -9.10 -3.80 -14.87
N ARG A 28 -9.42 -5.06 -15.16
CA ARG A 28 -10.24 -5.92 -14.33
C ARG A 28 -9.49 -7.22 -14.07
N PHE A 29 -9.39 -7.58 -12.80
CA PHE A 29 -8.63 -8.75 -12.36
C PHE A 29 -9.45 -9.59 -11.38
N ILE A 30 -9.19 -10.89 -11.34
CA ILE A 30 -9.79 -11.79 -10.35
C ILE A 30 -9.11 -11.64 -8.99
N GLN A 31 -9.83 -12.01 -7.94
CA GLN A 31 -9.39 -11.89 -6.56
C GLN A 31 -9.41 -13.26 -5.86
N PRO A 32 -8.73 -13.40 -4.70
CA PRO A 32 -8.85 -14.59 -3.87
C PRO A 32 -10.31 -14.93 -3.53
N ARG A 33 -10.61 -16.22 -3.34
CA ARG A 33 -11.92 -16.67 -2.82
C ARG A 33 -12.13 -16.32 -1.35
N GLU A 34 -11.04 -16.30 -0.60
CA GLU A 34 -10.98 -15.98 0.82
C GLU A 34 -9.84 -14.97 1.03
N PRO A 35 -9.91 -14.12 2.07
CA PRO A 35 -8.85 -13.17 2.38
C PRO A 35 -7.46 -13.82 2.42
N ASN A 36 -6.51 -13.26 1.65
CA ASN A 36 -5.13 -13.74 1.47
C ASN A 36 -5.03 -15.23 1.12
N GLY A 37 -6.01 -15.77 0.39
CA GLY A 37 -6.01 -17.15 -0.10
C GLY A 37 -5.23 -17.33 -1.40
N LEU A 38 -4.73 -18.55 -1.63
CA LEU A 38 -4.19 -18.98 -2.92
C LEU A 38 -5.28 -19.21 -3.99
N PRO A 39 -6.43 -19.84 -3.67
CA PRO A 39 -7.45 -20.07 -4.68
C PRO A 39 -8.10 -18.76 -5.14
N LEU A 40 -8.01 -18.48 -6.43
CA LEU A 40 -8.70 -17.34 -7.05
C LEU A 40 -10.15 -17.68 -7.40
N ASP A 41 -11.01 -16.66 -7.37
CA ASP A 41 -12.39 -16.75 -7.84
C ASP A 41 -12.46 -16.46 -9.34
N SER A 42 -12.69 -17.48 -10.15
CA SER A 42 -12.74 -17.36 -11.61
C SER A 42 -13.99 -16.64 -12.14
N ARG A 43 -14.96 -16.30 -11.29
CA ARG A 43 -16.20 -15.61 -11.69
C ARG A 43 -15.95 -14.11 -11.87
N ILE A 44 -15.08 -13.73 -12.80
CA ILE A 44 -14.60 -12.35 -13.04
C ILE A 44 -15.70 -11.32 -13.32
N LEU A 45 -16.88 -11.74 -13.80
CA LEU A 45 -18.03 -10.85 -13.99
C LEU A 45 -18.82 -10.59 -12.71
N ARG A 46 -18.57 -11.37 -11.65
CA ARG A 46 -19.25 -11.32 -10.36
C ARG A 46 -18.33 -10.80 -9.26
N HIS A 47 -17.12 -11.35 -9.15
CA HIS A 47 -16.09 -10.92 -8.21
C HIS A 47 -14.85 -10.47 -8.97
N TYR A 48 -14.38 -9.26 -8.69
CA TYR A 48 -13.34 -8.59 -9.46
C TYR A 48 -12.71 -7.44 -8.69
N GLY A 49 -11.48 -7.10 -9.03
CA GLY A 49 -10.89 -5.79 -8.77
C GLY A 49 -10.79 -4.98 -10.06
N ASP A 50 -11.58 -3.92 -10.13
CA ASP A 50 -11.50 -2.91 -11.19
C ASP A 50 -10.53 -1.81 -10.76
N GLN A 51 -9.70 -1.34 -11.69
CA GLN A 51 -8.77 -0.25 -11.47
C GLN A 51 -8.77 0.66 -12.70
N ILE A 52 -8.67 1.97 -12.46
CA ILE A 52 -8.39 2.97 -13.48
C ILE A 52 -7.32 3.92 -12.99
N GLU A 53 -6.30 4.12 -13.80
CA GLU A 53 -5.22 5.08 -13.56
C GLU A 53 -5.16 6.08 -14.71
N VAL A 54 -5.10 7.37 -14.37
CA VAL A 54 -4.82 8.46 -15.30
C VAL A 54 -3.48 9.07 -14.93
N GLN A 55 -2.55 9.06 -15.86
CA GLN A 55 -1.23 9.62 -15.75
C GLN A 55 -1.10 10.86 -16.65
N ARG A 56 -0.46 11.90 -16.12
CA ARG A 56 0.00 13.06 -16.87
C ARG A 56 1.48 13.32 -16.60
N SER A 57 2.28 13.31 -17.66
CA SER A 57 3.64 13.83 -17.64
C SER A 57 3.63 15.35 -17.81
N HIS A 58 4.55 16.03 -17.15
CA HIS A 58 4.70 17.49 -17.21
C HIS A 58 6.18 17.90 -17.09
N GLN A 59 6.46 19.19 -17.29
CA GLN A 59 7.75 19.78 -17.00
C GLN A 59 7.58 20.95 -16.04
N LEU A 60 8.40 20.99 -14.98
CA LEU A 60 8.52 22.14 -14.09
C LEU A 60 9.97 22.62 -14.13
N ASN A 61 10.21 23.89 -14.47
CA ASN A 61 11.55 24.46 -14.60
C ASN A 61 12.50 23.64 -15.51
N GLY A 62 11.97 23.08 -16.60
CA GLY A 62 12.71 22.22 -17.53
C GLY A 62 13.03 20.82 -16.98
N GLN A 63 12.50 20.44 -15.82
CA GLN A 63 12.68 19.13 -15.22
C GLN A 63 11.40 18.30 -15.35
N ALA A 64 11.57 17.05 -15.77
CA ALA A 64 10.46 16.13 -15.98
C ALA A 64 9.76 15.77 -14.65
N GLY A 65 8.43 15.64 -14.73
CA GLY A 65 7.62 15.13 -13.64
C GLY A 65 6.41 14.36 -14.17
N ILE A 66 5.79 13.58 -13.28
CA ILE A 66 4.63 12.77 -13.58
C ILE A 66 3.66 12.86 -12.40
N VAL A 67 2.37 12.99 -12.71
CA VAL A 67 1.27 12.81 -11.76
C VAL A 67 0.42 11.63 -12.21
N ARG A 68 0.02 10.77 -11.27
CA ARG A 68 -0.92 9.67 -11.50
C ARG A 68 -2.08 9.77 -10.51
N LEU A 69 -3.28 9.57 -11.00
CA LEU A 69 -4.51 9.43 -10.21
C LEU A 69 -5.04 8.02 -10.41
N LEU A 70 -5.25 7.31 -9.31
CA LEU A 70 -5.77 5.94 -9.30
C LEU A 70 -7.13 5.94 -8.62
N ALA A 71 -8.07 5.17 -9.18
CA ALA A 71 -9.27 4.74 -8.49
C ALA A 71 -9.41 3.22 -8.64
N TYR A 72 -9.91 2.57 -7.60
CA TYR A 72 -10.16 1.14 -7.64
C TYR A 72 -11.50 0.78 -7.00
N ARG A 73 -12.03 -0.37 -7.42
CA ARG A 73 -13.24 -0.98 -6.88
C ARG A 73 -13.09 -2.50 -6.86
N ASN A 74 -13.07 -3.07 -5.67
CA ASN A 74 -13.06 -4.50 -5.45
C ASN A 74 -14.45 -4.97 -5.05
N ARG A 75 -14.97 -5.98 -5.74
CA ARG A 75 -16.20 -6.70 -5.38
C ARG A 75 -15.84 -8.15 -5.10
N ALA A 76 -16.13 -8.62 -3.90
CA ALA A 76 -15.85 -9.99 -3.44
C ALA A 76 -16.75 -10.33 -2.25
N VAL A 77 -16.74 -11.58 -1.81
CA VAL A 77 -17.36 -11.99 -0.54
C VAL A 77 -16.41 -11.55 0.58
N MET A 78 -16.74 -10.45 1.24
CA MET A 78 -15.94 -9.86 2.31
C MET A 78 -16.82 -9.57 3.52
N SER A 79 -16.23 -9.60 4.70
CA SER A 79 -16.89 -9.15 5.93
C SER A 79 -16.77 -7.64 6.11
N ARG A 80 -17.80 -7.01 6.71
CA ARG A 80 -17.71 -5.63 7.20
C ARG A 80 -17.34 -5.63 8.68
N TYR A 81 -16.40 -4.78 9.07
CA TYR A 81 -16.03 -4.60 10.48
C TYR A 81 -17.23 -4.21 11.36
N ARG A 82 -18.16 -3.44 10.79
CA ARG A 82 -19.40 -3.05 11.47
C ARG A 82 -20.29 -4.25 11.80
N ASP A 83 -20.43 -5.20 10.89
CA ASP A 83 -21.30 -6.36 11.09
C ASP A 83 -20.74 -7.25 12.21
N ALA A 84 -19.42 -7.43 12.26
CA ALA A 84 -18.76 -8.18 13.33
C ALA A 84 -18.95 -7.52 14.70
N LEU A 85 -18.85 -6.19 14.76
CA LEU A 85 -19.13 -5.40 15.97
C LEU A 85 -20.59 -5.53 16.41
N GLU A 86 -21.54 -5.42 15.48
CA GLU A 86 -22.98 -5.52 15.76
C GLU A 86 -23.37 -6.94 16.23
N LEU A 87 -22.76 -7.99 15.64
CA LEU A 87 -22.98 -9.37 16.06
C LEU A 87 -22.50 -9.63 17.50
N ALA A 88 -21.39 -9.04 17.90
CA ALA A 88 -20.76 -9.27 19.20
C ALA A 88 -21.35 -8.42 20.34
N ALA A 89 -22.01 -7.29 20.01
CA ALA A 89 -22.51 -6.35 20.99
C ALA A 89 -23.50 -6.94 22.03
N PRO A 90 -24.49 -7.80 21.66
CA PRO A 90 -25.46 -8.33 22.62
C PRO A 90 -24.85 -9.24 23.68
N SER A 91 -23.81 -10.01 23.31
CA SER A 91 -23.13 -10.98 24.18
C SER A 91 -21.89 -10.42 24.88
N SER A 92 -21.51 -9.16 24.60
CA SER A 92 -20.22 -8.58 25.03
C SER A 92 -19.02 -9.48 24.71
N SER A 93 -19.11 -10.22 23.59
CA SER A 93 -18.05 -11.11 23.14
C SER A 93 -17.03 -10.36 22.29
N GLN A 94 -15.89 -10.98 22.04
CA GLN A 94 -14.92 -10.51 21.05
C GLN A 94 -15.55 -10.56 19.64
N PRO A 95 -15.42 -9.51 18.81
CA PRO A 95 -15.97 -9.52 17.45
C PRO A 95 -15.12 -10.38 16.52
N ASP A 96 -15.74 -11.41 15.93
CA ASP A 96 -15.12 -12.27 14.92
C ASP A 96 -15.53 -11.84 13.51
N ILE A 97 -14.55 -11.46 12.70
CA ILE A 97 -14.77 -11.02 11.32
C ILE A 97 -15.21 -12.18 10.42
N ASN A 98 -14.84 -13.43 10.75
CA ASN A 98 -15.20 -14.61 9.95
C ASN A 98 -16.67 -14.99 10.12
N ALA A 99 -17.25 -14.76 11.30
CA ALA A 99 -18.64 -15.06 11.62
C ALA A 99 -19.66 -14.26 10.77
N VAL A 100 -19.21 -13.23 10.06
CA VAL A 100 -20.06 -12.35 9.24
C VAL A 100 -19.71 -12.38 7.73
N ARG A 101 -19.00 -13.42 7.27
CA ARG A 101 -18.58 -13.56 5.86
C ARG A 101 -19.61 -14.31 5.00
N TYR A 102 -20.73 -13.66 4.69
CA TYR A 102 -21.81 -14.29 3.91
C TYR A 102 -22.26 -13.48 2.68
N GLY A 103 -21.95 -12.18 2.62
CA GLY A 103 -22.45 -11.27 1.58
C GLY A 103 -21.37 -10.76 0.63
N GLU A 104 -21.77 -10.47 -0.61
CA GLU A 104 -20.93 -9.70 -1.53
C GLU A 104 -20.81 -8.26 -1.03
N GLN A 105 -19.58 -7.77 -0.92
CA GLN A 105 -19.29 -6.40 -0.53
C GLN A 105 -18.47 -5.72 -1.60
N THR A 106 -18.44 -4.39 -1.51
CA THR A 106 -17.57 -3.55 -2.34
C THR A 106 -16.60 -2.80 -1.44
N LYS A 107 -15.32 -2.78 -1.83
CA LYS A 107 -14.28 -1.91 -1.27
C LYS A 107 -13.83 -0.96 -2.37
N VAL A 108 -13.84 0.33 -2.08
CA VAL A 108 -13.34 1.36 -3.01
C VAL A 108 -12.18 2.12 -2.42
N GLY A 109 -11.37 2.69 -3.30
CA GLY A 109 -10.35 3.65 -2.89
C GLY A 109 -9.83 4.47 -4.04
N VAL A 110 -9.09 5.52 -3.68
CA VAL A 110 -8.47 6.47 -4.58
C VAL A 110 -7.06 6.78 -4.13
N GLY A 111 -6.19 7.11 -5.06
CA GLY A 111 -4.81 7.47 -4.77
C GLY A 111 -4.28 8.52 -5.75
N ILE A 112 -3.26 9.23 -5.29
CA ILE A 112 -2.45 10.13 -6.11
C ILE A 112 -0.98 9.76 -5.92
N ASN A 113 -0.23 9.81 -7.01
CA ASN A 113 1.22 9.67 -7.02
C ASN A 113 1.83 10.85 -7.79
N LEU A 114 2.92 11.39 -7.29
CA LEU A 114 3.67 12.49 -7.88
C LEU A 114 5.15 12.11 -7.86
N GLU A 115 5.82 12.27 -8.99
CA GLU A 115 7.26 12.17 -9.14
C GLU A 115 7.76 13.43 -9.83
N GLN A 116 8.86 14.01 -9.34
CA GLN A 116 9.41 15.26 -9.89
C GLN A 116 10.92 15.25 -9.80
N SER A 117 11.60 15.38 -10.94
CA SER A 117 13.02 15.73 -10.97
C SER A 117 13.20 17.19 -10.54
N LEU A 118 14.13 17.46 -9.63
CA LEU A 118 14.56 18.81 -9.28
C LEU A 118 15.84 19.22 -10.03
N SER A 119 16.66 18.23 -10.38
CA SER A 119 17.84 18.37 -11.24
C SER A 119 18.16 17.02 -11.88
N THR A 120 19.27 16.93 -12.61
CA THR A 120 19.80 15.67 -13.16
C THR A 120 20.11 14.61 -12.09
N ASP A 121 20.34 15.05 -10.85
CA ASP A 121 20.81 14.20 -9.76
C ASP A 121 19.82 14.09 -8.59
N VAL A 122 18.76 14.90 -8.56
CA VAL A 122 17.84 14.98 -7.41
C VAL A 122 16.41 14.76 -7.87
N GLY A 123 15.72 13.81 -7.24
CA GLY A 123 14.31 13.51 -7.48
C GLY A 123 13.49 13.49 -6.20
N LEU A 124 12.24 13.91 -6.29
CA LEU A 124 11.23 13.79 -5.24
C LEU A 124 10.13 12.85 -5.67
N PHE A 125 9.50 12.20 -4.69
CA PHE A 125 8.24 11.52 -4.87
C PHE A 125 7.27 11.82 -3.73
N GLY A 126 5.99 11.68 -4.02
CA GLY A 126 4.90 11.76 -3.06
C GLY A 126 3.75 10.86 -3.49
N ARG A 127 3.13 10.18 -2.54
CA ARG A 127 1.98 9.31 -2.78
C ARG A 127 1.01 9.41 -1.62
N ALA A 128 -0.28 9.51 -1.91
CA ALA A 128 -1.33 9.42 -0.93
C ALA A 128 -2.41 8.45 -1.41
N MET A 129 -2.98 7.67 -0.51
CA MET A 129 -4.02 6.70 -0.81
C MET A 129 -5.07 6.65 0.29
N TRP A 130 -6.32 6.48 -0.12
CA TRP A 130 -7.47 6.37 0.74
C TRP A 130 -8.30 5.17 0.28
N SER A 131 -8.73 4.35 1.24
CA SER A 131 -9.71 3.27 1.03
C SER A 131 -10.90 3.48 1.95
N ASP A 132 -12.10 3.03 1.58
CA ASP A 132 -13.28 3.27 2.43
C ASP A 132 -13.18 2.69 3.86
N GLY A 133 -12.33 1.66 4.05
CA GLY A 133 -12.02 1.01 5.33
C GLY A 133 -13.21 0.26 5.95
N LYS A 134 -14.25 -0.05 5.16
CA LYS A 134 -15.49 -0.66 5.68
C LYS A 134 -15.39 -2.17 5.84
N THR A 135 -14.55 -2.81 5.02
CA THR A 135 -14.46 -4.25 4.85
C THR A 135 -13.08 -4.77 5.23
N GLU A 136 -13.02 -6.04 5.64
CA GLU A 136 -11.79 -6.72 6.05
C GLU A 136 -10.66 -6.58 5.03
N THR A 137 -9.41 -6.49 5.50
CA THR A 137 -8.23 -6.57 4.64
C THR A 137 -8.25 -7.86 3.84
N TYR A 138 -8.08 -7.77 2.51
CA TYR A 138 -8.33 -8.91 1.64
C TYR A 138 -7.08 -9.50 0.98
N ALA A 139 -6.06 -8.71 0.63
CA ALA A 139 -4.95 -9.23 -0.17
C ALA A 139 -3.55 -8.76 0.24
N PHE A 140 -3.38 -7.68 1.03
CA PHE A 140 -2.01 -7.22 1.29
C PHE A 140 -1.70 -6.63 2.66
N THR A 141 -2.23 -5.47 3.03
CA THR A 141 -1.85 -4.82 4.29
C THR A 141 -3.03 -4.04 4.84
N GLU A 142 -3.14 -4.03 6.16
CA GLU A 142 -4.21 -3.35 6.88
C GLU A 142 -3.98 -1.84 6.92
N ILE A 143 -4.11 -1.15 5.78
CA ILE A 143 -3.94 0.31 5.67
C ILE A 143 -5.16 0.91 4.96
N ASP A 144 -5.89 1.78 5.65
CA ASP A 144 -7.04 2.50 5.07
C ASP A 144 -6.66 3.91 4.58
N ARG A 145 -5.60 4.49 5.14
CA ARG A 145 -5.04 5.81 4.80
C ARG A 145 -3.53 5.65 4.71
N SER A 146 -2.93 6.07 3.61
CA SER A 146 -1.48 6.06 3.44
C SER A 146 -1.02 7.39 2.86
N LEU A 147 0.07 7.93 3.39
CA LEU A 147 0.80 9.07 2.84
C LEU A 147 2.28 8.72 2.87
N SER A 148 3.00 8.89 1.78
CA SER A 148 4.45 8.73 1.73
C SER A 148 5.09 9.80 0.86
N ALA A 149 6.27 10.26 1.23
CA ALA A 149 7.04 11.20 0.43
C ALA A 149 8.53 11.00 0.68
N GLY A 150 9.36 11.32 -0.31
CA GLY A 150 10.80 11.17 -0.15
C GLY A 150 11.61 11.89 -1.22
N ILE A 151 12.92 11.85 -1.00
CA ILE A 151 13.94 12.43 -1.88
C ILE A 151 15.00 11.37 -2.16
N SER A 152 15.52 11.37 -3.38
CA SER A 152 16.66 10.57 -3.80
C SER A 152 17.69 11.48 -4.48
N VAL A 153 18.96 11.29 -4.14
CA VAL A 153 20.10 12.06 -4.64
C VAL A 153 21.15 11.11 -5.19
N ARG A 154 21.57 11.31 -6.44
CA ARG A 154 22.68 10.59 -7.08
C ARG A 154 24.04 11.15 -6.68
N GLY A 155 25.07 10.32 -6.78
CA GLY A 155 26.41 10.61 -6.26
C GLY A 155 27.49 11.25 -7.11
N PRO A 156 27.27 11.83 -8.31
CA PRO A 156 28.37 12.45 -9.05
C PRO A 156 29.01 13.62 -8.28
N LYS A 157 28.25 14.33 -7.43
CA LYS A 157 28.76 15.44 -6.61
C LYS A 157 29.76 15.05 -5.52
N TRP A 158 29.80 13.78 -5.11
CA TRP A 158 30.77 13.26 -4.14
C TRP A 158 31.68 12.18 -4.75
N GLY A 159 31.85 12.19 -6.07
CA GLY A 159 32.78 11.28 -6.77
C GLY A 159 32.29 9.84 -6.91
N ARG A 160 31.02 9.58 -6.62
CA ARG A 160 30.39 8.26 -6.66
C ARG A 160 29.22 8.25 -7.62
N ALA A 161 29.49 8.41 -8.92
CA ALA A 161 28.47 8.59 -9.95
C ALA A 161 27.44 7.43 -10.06
N GLN A 162 27.76 6.25 -9.55
CA GLN A 162 26.86 5.08 -9.52
C GLN A 162 26.14 4.90 -8.19
N ASP A 163 26.40 5.75 -7.20
CA ASP A 163 25.78 5.64 -5.88
C ASP A 163 24.57 6.57 -5.78
N SER A 164 23.70 6.28 -4.83
CA SER A 164 22.60 7.18 -4.45
C SER A 164 22.32 7.12 -2.95
N VAL A 165 21.78 8.20 -2.42
CA VAL A 165 21.26 8.29 -1.05
C VAL A 165 19.80 8.72 -1.13
N GLY A 166 18.97 8.19 -0.24
CA GLY A 166 17.57 8.58 -0.18
C GLY A 166 17.05 8.64 1.25
N VAL A 167 16.03 9.47 1.44
CA VAL A 167 15.27 9.57 2.69
C VAL A 167 13.79 9.62 2.34
N ALA A 168 12.97 8.83 3.04
CA ALA A 168 11.54 8.77 2.85
C ALA A 168 10.79 8.75 4.19
N LEU A 169 9.60 9.33 4.18
CA LEU A 169 8.63 9.27 5.27
C LEU A 169 7.38 8.54 4.78
N ALA A 170 6.79 7.72 5.63
CA ALA A 170 5.46 7.15 5.43
C ALA A 170 4.60 7.31 6.69
N TYR A 171 3.32 7.58 6.49
CA TYR A 171 2.29 7.68 7.51
C TYR A 171 1.11 6.80 7.10
N ASN A 172 0.80 5.81 7.91
CA ASN A 172 -0.29 4.87 7.67
C ASN A 172 -1.33 4.99 8.77
N GLY A 173 -2.60 4.75 8.42
CA GLY A 173 -3.68 4.79 9.39
C GLY A 173 -4.89 3.93 9.00
N LEU A 174 -5.70 3.67 10.02
CA LEU A 174 -6.94 2.90 9.90
C LEU A 174 -8.16 3.82 9.88
N SER A 175 -9.25 3.37 9.28
CA SER A 175 -10.57 4.02 9.35
C SER A 175 -11.18 3.89 10.74
N SER A 176 -12.17 4.73 11.06
CA SER A 176 -12.76 4.75 12.41
C SER A 176 -13.43 3.43 12.80
N VAL A 177 -14.08 2.73 11.84
CA VAL A 177 -14.73 1.44 12.11
C VAL A 177 -13.70 0.33 12.32
N HIS A 178 -12.64 0.31 11.53
CA HIS A 178 -11.56 -0.65 11.67
C HIS A 178 -10.84 -0.47 13.02
N ARG A 179 -10.56 0.78 13.44
CA ARG A 179 -10.03 1.05 14.80
C ARG A 179 -10.94 0.52 15.90
N ARG A 180 -12.26 0.74 15.80
CA ARG A 180 -13.23 0.24 16.79
C ARG A 180 -13.26 -1.29 16.83
N TYR A 181 -13.19 -1.94 15.69
CA TYR A 181 -13.12 -3.39 15.59
C TYR A 181 -11.92 -3.96 16.37
N LEU A 182 -10.72 -3.43 16.10
CA LEU A 182 -9.50 -3.85 16.80
C LEU A 182 -9.50 -3.46 18.29
N ALA A 183 -10.04 -2.28 18.63
CA ALA A 183 -10.15 -1.84 20.02
C ALA A 183 -11.14 -2.68 20.86
N ALA A 184 -12.12 -3.30 20.21
CA ALA A 184 -13.05 -4.26 20.82
C ALA A 184 -12.46 -5.69 20.89
N GLY A 185 -11.18 -5.85 20.60
CA GLY A 185 -10.49 -7.14 20.59
C GLY A 185 -10.59 -7.91 19.29
N GLY A 186 -11.21 -7.36 18.24
CA GLY A 186 -11.21 -7.99 16.94
C GLY A 186 -9.80 -8.30 16.44
N LEU A 187 -9.66 -9.43 15.74
CA LEU A 187 -8.41 -9.83 15.10
C LEU A 187 -8.53 -9.53 13.61
N GLY A 188 -7.73 -8.59 13.14
CA GLY A 188 -7.47 -8.36 11.73
C GLY A 188 -6.54 -9.43 11.15
N PHE A 189 -6.12 -9.20 9.91
CA PHE A 189 -5.23 -10.10 9.20
C PHE A 189 -3.78 -10.07 9.75
N PHE A 190 -3.28 -8.89 10.13
CA PHE A 190 -1.95 -8.68 10.71
C PHE A 190 -1.99 -8.00 12.08
N VAL A 191 -3.11 -7.39 12.44
CA VAL A 191 -3.25 -6.57 13.66
C VAL A 191 -4.29 -7.19 14.58
N GLY A 192 -3.95 -7.39 15.85
CA GLY A 192 -4.83 -8.06 16.80
C GLY A 192 -4.30 -8.04 18.22
N ASP A 193 -4.33 -6.86 18.86
CA ASP A 193 -3.73 -6.64 20.18
C ASP A 193 -4.70 -6.83 21.36
N GLY A 194 -5.96 -7.23 21.11
CA GLY A 194 -7.01 -7.30 22.12
C GLY A 194 -7.56 -5.94 22.54
N GLN A 195 -6.71 -4.93 22.77
CA GLN A 195 -7.13 -3.54 22.99
C GLN A 195 -6.17 -2.57 22.31
N LEU A 196 -6.63 -1.95 21.21
CA LEU A 196 -5.81 -1.03 20.41
C LEU A 196 -5.75 0.37 21.05
N ASN A 197 -4.58 0.74 21.60
CA ASN A 197 -4.27 2.14 21.94
C ASN A 197 -3.84 2.91 20.68
N TYR A 198 -4.83 3.32 19.89
CA TYR A 198 -4.57 3.77 18.51
C TYR A 198 -3.67 5.01 18.41
N ARG A 199 -2.60 4.89 17.62
CA ARG A 199 -1.85 6.01 17.02
C ARG A 199 -1.47 5.65 15.59
N PRO A 200 -1.50 6.59 14.62
CA PRO A 200 -1.01 6.31 13.27
C PRO A 200 0.42 5.78 13.28
N GLU A 201 0.71 4.85 12.38
CA GLU A 201 2.05 4.34 12.17
C GLU A 201 2.84 5.36 11.34
N ALA A 202 4.07 5.65 11.76
CA ALA A 202 4.97 6.56 11.06
C ALA A 202 6.32 5.89 10.83
N ILE A 203 6.81 5.91 9.60
CA ILE A 203 8.07 5.27 9.19
C ILE A 203 8.98 6.35 8.61
N LEU A 204 10.22 6.39 9.07
CA LEU A 204 11.32 7.11 8.43
C LEU A 204 12.29 6.07 7.88
N GLU A 205 12.56 6.11 6.58
CA GLU A 205 13.57 5.28 5.91
C GLU A 205 14.70 6.16 5.41
N ALA A 206 15.94 5.71 5.58
CA ALA A 206 17.11 6.29 4.94
C ALA A 206 18.00 5.17 4.41
N TYR A 207 18.46 5.32 3.17
CA TYR A 207 19.33 4.33 2.54
C TYR A 207 20.53 4.98 1.86
N TYR A 208 21.61 4.20 1.72
CA TYR A 208 22.72 4.49 0.81
C TYR A 208 22.94 3.28 -0.09
N SER A 209 22.85 3.49 -1.41
CA SER A 209 23.07 2.46 -2.43
C SER A 209 24.41 2.67 -3.11
N ILE A 210 25.25 1.64 -3.08
CA ILE A 210 26.56 1.57 -3.70
C ILE A 210 26.41 0.88 -5.06
N GLY A 211 26.81 1.56 -6.13
CA GLY A 211 26.90 0.94 -7.45
C GLY A 211 28.10 0.01 -7.53
N LEU A 212 27.85 -1.25 -7.89
CA LEU A 212 28.85 -2.32 -8.04
C LEU A 212 28.98 -2.69 -9.53
N GLY A 213 29.25 -1.68 -10.36
CA GLY A 213 29.24 -1.80 -11.81
C GLY A 213 27.86 -1.48 -12.40
N LYS A 214 27.64 -1.90 -13.65
CA LYS A 214 26.42 -1.53 -14.40
C LYS A 214 25.19 -2.37 -14.03
N ALA A 215 25.40 -3.60 -13.55
CA ALA A 215 24.34 -4.59 -13.36
C ALA A 215 24.03 -4.89 -11.88
N ASN A 216 24.80 -4.33 -10.95
CA ASN A 216 24.70 -4.69 -9.54
C ASN A 216 24.73 -3.45 -8.65
N SER A 217 23.97 -3.51 -7.56
CA SER A 217 24.07 -2.53 -6.48
C SER A 217 23.83 -3.16 -5.13
N LEU A 218 24.47 -2.59 -4.11
CA LEU A 218 24.30 -2.98 -2.71
C LEU A 218 23.82 -1.77 -1.93
N ALA A 219 22.66 -1.87 -1.30
CA ALA A 219 22.13 -0.81 -0.45
C ALA A 219 22.16 -1.20 1.02
N LEU A 220 22.56 -0.25 1.86
CA LEU A 220 22.38 -0.27 3.30
C LEU A 220 21.16 0.58 3.63
N ASP A 221 20.26 0.06 4.45
CA ASP A 221 18.98 0.65 4.77
C ASP A 221 18.80 0.76 6.29
N TRP A 222 18.20 1.86 6.74
CA TRP A 222 17.77 2.05 8.11
C TRP A 222 16.34 2.57 8.13
N GLN A 223 15.48 1.90 8.91
CA GLN A 223 14.10 2.31 9.11
C GLN A 223 13.82 2.54 10.59
N HIS A 224 13.14 3.64 10.89
CA HIS A 224 12.59 3.95 12.20
C HIS A 224 11.06 3.96 12.14
N ILE A 225 10.44 2.95 12.75
CA ILE A 225 8.99 2.72 12.71
C ILE A 225 8.41 3.07 14.07
N ARG A 226 7.54 4.09 14.13
CA ARG A 226 6.79 4.49 15.34
C ARG A 226 5.38 3.93 15.30
N ASN A 227 4.91 3.42 16.45
CA ASN A 227 3.62 2.78 16.61
C ASN A 227 3.38 1.65 15.57
N PRO A 228 4.26 0.64 15.45
CA PRO A 228 4.09 -0.47 14.50
C PRO A 228 2.69 -1.06 14.54
N ALA A 229 2.03 -1.22 13.39
CA ALA A 229 0.62 -1.64 13.29
C ALA A 229 -0.34 -0.87 14.22
N TYR A 230 -0.14 0.45 14.25
CA TYR A 230 -1.08 1.46 14.76
C TYR A 230 -1.28 1.50 16.28
N ASN A 231 -0.43 0.83 17.05
CA ASN A 231 -0.57 0.77 18.50
C ASN A 231 0.51 1.59 19.20
N ALA A 232 0.10 2.56 20.02
CA ALA A 232 0.98 3.43 20.81
C ALA A 232 1.76 2.68 21.90
N ASP A 233 1.25 1.54 22.33
CA ASP A 233 1.89 0.68 23.32
C ASP A 233 3.06 -0.10 22.71
N ARG A 234 3.18 -0.09 21.37
CA ARG A 234 4.33 -0.63 20.66
C ARG A 234 5.39 0.46 20.51
N GLY A 235 6.63 0.09 20.85
CA GLY A 235 7.76 1.01 20.82
C GLY A 235 8.00 1.60 19.43
N PRO A 236 8.87 2.61 19.33
CA PRO A 236 9.60 2.74 18.08
C PRO A 236 10.49 1.50 17.88
N VAL A 237 10.57 1.00 16.66
CA VAL A 237 11.50 -0.07 16.26
C VAL A 237 12.47 0.49 15.22
N ASN A 238 13.75 0.18 15.39
CA ASN A 238 14.75 0.42 14.36
C ASN A 238 15.04 -0.88 13.62
N VAL A 239 14.97 -0.84 12.29
CA VAL A 239 15.30 -1.97 11.41
C VAL A 239 16.51 -1.57 10.58
N LEU A 240 17.51 -2.46 10.54
CA LEU A 240 18.67 -2.32 9.66
C LEU A 240 18.55 -3.36 8.56
N GLY A 241 18.75 -2.94 7.31
CA GLY A 241 18.59 -3.77 6.12
C GLY A 241 19.80 -3.70 5.21
N VAL A 242 20.00 -4.79 4.46
CA VAL A 242 20.92 -4.84 3.34
C VAL A 242 20.14 -5.36 2.13
N ARG A 243 20.22 -4.67 1.00
CA ARG A 243 19.55 -5.06 -0.25
C ARG A 243 20.57 -5.21 -1.37
N LEU A 244 20.63 -6.40 -1.97
CA LEU A 244 21.41 -6.66 -3.17
C LEU A 244 20.46 -6.64 -4.38
N HIS A 245 20.78 -5.83 -5.39
CA HIS A 245 20.17 -5.91 -6.71
C HIS A 245 21.20 -6.43 -7.71
N THR A 246 20.77 -7.36 -8.56
CA THR A 246 21.60 -8.01 -9.57
C THR A 246 20.75 -8.32 -10.82
N GLU A 247 21.30 -8.04 -11.99
CA GLU A 247 20.74 -8.34 -13.31
C GLU A 247 21.73 -9.21 -14.09
N PHE A 248 21.25 -10.23 -14.80
CA PHE A 248 22.05 -11.25 -15.50
C PHE A 248 21.69 -11.33 -16.99
#